data_AF-A0A9D4AQG9-F1
#
_entry.id   AF-A0A9D4AQG9-F1
#
_cell.length_a   1.000
_cell.length_b   1.000
_cell.length_c   1.000
_cell.angle_alpha   90.00
_cell.angle_beta   90.00
_cell.angle_gamma   90.00
#
_symmetry.space_group_name_H-M   'P 1'
#
loop_
_entity.id
_entity.type
_entity.pdbx_description
1 polymer ?
#
loop_
_entity_poly.entity_id
_entity_poly.type
_entity_poly.pdbx_seq_one_letter_code
_entity_poly.pdbx_strand_id
1 'polypeptide(L)'
;DLKNNLISTIEPGAFHGLSELKRLDLSNNRIGCLTSEIFVGLNNLHKLNLSGNIFSSLMNGLFSELLALKALHFNTDSLICDCNLKWVLQWARNASVRIAEETVCAYPSTLRGLAFHNLKENQLICAGPLELPLFELIPSQRQVVFHGDRLPFQCTATYVDNTTQVHWYHDGHLIESDEESGIFVEDSIIHDCCLITRELILSSIDIGATGDWECLINNSFGTSTKHVEIVVLETAAPYCPEERIINNKGDFRWPRTLAGITAYHPCLQYSFSSISLHNGAEESKAWRKCNRTGRWADENYSECPYSQEVTQVLHAFSQMHVNATNALEFSRQLTAYTRGASNFADKMDIIYLAYIMEKLIVIVDEVKDLGDAIVEIASNIMLVDDHVLWMAQNENKACTRIVQCVAHITNQTLTSHTQVISKISLNIALEAFMIKPSSFIGMTCTAFQKISQNSDRSLIHDVGSWEADYHPDQHLNFKCNDGSFSDSFMNFSTK
;
A
#
# COMPACT_ATOMS: atom_id res chain seq x y z
N ASP A 1 -7.68 -34.10 35.95
CA ASP A 1 -6.95 -33.79 34.71
C ASP A 1 -7.30 -32.34 34.38
N LEU A 2 -6.29 -31.47 34.32
CA LEU A 2 -6.41 -30.04 34.04
C LEU A 2 -5.48 -29.63 32.88
N LYS A 3 -5.03 -30.60 32.06
CA LYS A 3 -4.13 -30.33 30.94
C LYS A 3 -4.80 -29.54 29.79
N ASN A 4 -4.00 -28.89 28.95
CA ASN A 4 -4.44 -28.13 27.77
C ASN A 4 -5.48 -27.05 28.08
N ASN A 5 -5.29 -26.32 29.18
CA ASN A 5 -6.09 -25.13 29.50
C ASN A 5 -5.23 -23.88 29.40
N LEU A 6 -5.75 -22.74 29.86
CA LEU A 6 -5.07 -21.45 29.88
C LEU A 6 -4.73 -21.02 31.32
N ILE A 7 -4.48 -21.99 32.20
CA ILE A 7 -4.19 -21.70 33.61
C ILE A 7 -2.83 -21.01 33.70
N SER A 8 -2.80 -19.76 34.14
CA SER A 8 -1.57 -18.99 34.40
C SER A 8 -1.18 -18.98 35.88
N THR A 9 -2.18 -19.01 36.76
CA THR A 9 -2.00 -18.86 38.21
C THR A 9 -2.73 -19.97 38.94
N ILE A 10 -2.10 -20.52 39.98
CA ILE A 10 -2.74 -21.44 40.93
C ILE A 10 -2.58 -20.81 42.31
N GLU A 11 -3.71 -20.55 42.96
CA GLU A 11 -3.73 -19.95 44.30
C GLU A 11 -3.11 -20.90 45.35
N PRO A 12 -2.45 -20.37 46.39
CA PRO A 12 -2.01 -21.15 47.54
C PRO A 12 -3.15 -21.99 48.12
N GLY A 13 -2.90 -23.29 48.32
CA GLY A 13 -3.92 -24.20 48.84
C GLY A 13 -5.09 -24.50 47.89
N ALA A 14 -5.00 -24.20 46.59
CA ALA A 14 -6.05 -24.51 45.61
C ALA A 14 -6.46 -26.01 45.58
N PHE A 15 -5.55 -26.90 46.01
CA PHE A 15 -5.80 -28.34 46.10
C PHE A 15 -6.00 -28.85 47.54
N HIS A 16 -6.18 -27.93 48.50
CA HIS A 16 -6.36 -28.29 49.90
C HIS A 16 -7.58 -29.20 50.09
N GLY A 17 -7.43 -30.24 50.93
CA GLY A 17 -8.48 -31.22 51.19
C GLY A 17 -8.59 -32.36 50.16
N LEU A 18 -7.86 -32.31 49.05
CA LEU A 18 -7.81 -33.39 48.05
C LEU A 18 -6.85 -34.52 48.45
N SER A 19 -6.93 -35.00 49.70
CA SER A 19 -5.98 -35.94 50.29
C SER A 19 -5.91 -37.29 49.56
N GLU A 20 -6.98 -37.70 48.88
CA GLU A 20 -7.03 -38.98 48.13
C GLU A 20 -6.54 -38.87 46.68
N LEU A 21 -6.19 -37.67 46.21
CA LEU A 21 -5.79 -37.45 44.82
C LEU A 21 -4.45 -38.14 44.53
N LYS A 22 -4.44 -39.05 43.55
CA LYS A 22 -3.24 -39.82 43.17
C LYS A 22 -2.54 -39.31 41.92
N ARG A 23 -3.24 -38.59 41.04
CA ARG A 23 -2.70 -38.10 39.77
C ARG A 23 -3.20 -36.71 39.48
N LEU A 24 -2.27 -35.80 39.20
CA LEU A 24 -2.55 -34.42 38.81
C LEU A 24 -1.80 -34.14 37.51
N ASP A 25 -2.54 -33.74 36.49
CA ASP A 25 -2.00 -33.36 35.20
C ASP A 25 -2.37 -31.89 34.95
N LEU A 26 -1.34 -31.04 34.92
CA LEU A 26 -1.37 -29.61 34.67
C LEU A 26 -0.59 -29.28 33.39
N SER A 27 -0.30 -30.27 32.55
CA SER A 27 0.52 -30.06 31.37
C SER A 27 -0.13 -29.16 30.32
N ASN A 28 0.69 -28.48 29.52
CA ASN A 28 0.25 -27.57 28.46
C ASN A 28 -0.73 -26.50 28.98
N ASN A 29 -0.30 -25.79 30.01
CA ASN A 29 -0.96 -24.60 30.53
C ASN A 29 0.00 -23.40 30.38
N ARG A 30 -0.21 -22.31 31.13
CA ARG A 30 0.64 -21.10 31.11
C ARG A 30 1.21 -20.79 32.49
N ILE A 31 1.46 -21.81 33.29
CA ILE A 31 1.90 -21.65 34.68
C ILE A 31 3.37 -21.22 34.69
N GLY A 32 3.64 -20.03 35.22
CA GLY A 32 5.00 -19.54 35.43
C GLY A 32 5.39 -19.54 36.91
N CYS A 33 4.52 -18.99 37.76
CA CYS A 33 4.71 -18.99 39.22
C CYS A 33 4.35 -20.37 39.82
N LEU A 34 5.35 -21.03 40.42
CA LEU A 34 5.15 -22.24 41.21
C LEU A 34 5.67 -22.00 42.63
N THR A 35 4.77 -21.96 43.60
CA THR A 35 5.10 -21.88 45.04
C THR A 35 4.79 -23.20 45.73
N SER A 36 5.50 -23.50 46.83
CA SER A 36 5.33 -24.74 47.61
C SER A 36 3.92 -24.87 48.17
N GLU A 37 3.27 -23.74 48.45
CA GLU A 37 1.93 -23.66 49.02
C GLU A 37 0.84 -24.17 48.07
N ILE A 38 1.10 -24.22 46.75
CA ILE A 38 0.15 -24.70 45.74
C ILE A 38 -0.20 -26.18 45.98
N PHE A 39 0.77 -27.00 46.38
CA PHE A 39 0.60 -28.44 46.50
C PHE A 39 0.25 -28.92 47.92
N VAL A 40 -0.06 -27.99 48.83
CA VAL A 40 -0.43 -28.31 50.22
C VAL A 40 -1.66 -29.20 50.28
N GLY A 41 -1.55 -30.30 51.03
CA GLY A 41 -2.63 -31.27 51.23
C GLY A 41 -2.66 -32.43 50.23
N LEU A 42 -1.79 -32.44 49.21
CA LEU A 42 -1.69 -33.51 48.20
C LEU A 42 -0.77 -34.67 48.62
N ASN A 43 -0.90 -35.12 49.87
CA ASN A 43 0.03 -36.07 50.49
C ASN A 43 0.05 -37.46 49.81
N ASN A 44 -1.05 -37.88 49.16
CA ASN A 44 -1.14 -39.16 48.44
C ASN A 44 -0.93 -39.04 46.92
N LEU A 45 -0.42 -37.91 46.42
CA LEU A 45 -0.19 -37.72 45.00
C LEU A 45 0.98 -38.61 44.52
N HIS A 46 0.72 -39.46 43.53
CA HIS A 46 1.70 -40.39 42.98
C HIS A 46 2.33 -39.91 41.66
N LYS A 47 1.58 -39.15 40.85
CA LYS A 47 2.04 -38.63 39.56
C LYS A 47 1.65 -37.17 39.41
N LEU A 48 2.64 -36.33 39.11
CA LEU A 48 2.47 -34.92 38.79
C LEU A 48 3.04 -34.65 37.40
N ASN A 49 2.26 -33.97 36.55
CA ASN A 49 2.71 -33.53 35.23
C ASN A 49 2.55 -32.01 35.10
N LEU A 50 3.67 -31.31 34.95
CA LEU A 50 3.80 -29.86 34.77
C LEU A 50 4.40 -29.51 33.40
N SER A 51 4.62 -30.50 32.52
CA SER A 51 5.29 -30.26 31.23
C SER A 51 4.52 -29.30 30.32
N GLY A 52 5.21 -28.55 29.48
CA GLY A 52 4.59 -27.61 28.53
C GLY A 52 4.00 -26.35 29.18
N ASN A 53 4.49 -25.99 30.36
CA ASN A 53 4.23 -24.69 30.99
C ASN A 53 5.40 -23.72 30.73
N ILE A 54 5.35 -22.51 31.29
CA ILE A 54 6.26 -21.40 30.92
C ILE A 54 7.32 -21.09 32.00
N PHE A 55 7.40 -21.88 33.07
CA PHE A 55 8.46 -21.72 34.08
C PHE A 55 9.84 -22.09 33.52
N SER A 56 10.85 -21.35 33.95
CA SER A 56 12.27 -21.57 33.60
C SER A 56 13.03 -22.34 34.68
N SER A 57 12.57 -22.28 35.93
CA SER A 57 13.18 -22.97 37.08
C SER A 57 12.13 -23.38 38.10
N LEU A 58 12.54 -24.14 39.12
CA LEU A 58 11.69 -24.62 40.21
C LEU A 58 12.30 -24.20 41.55
N MET A 59 11.55 -23.44 42.35
CA MET A 59 12.04 -22.96 43.64
C MET A 59 12.29 -24.12 44.63
N ASN A 60 13.31 -23.97 45.47
CA ASN A 60 13.65 -24.98 46.47
C ASN A 60 12.45 -25.25 47.41
N GLY A 61 12.18 -26.54 47.65
CA GLY A 61 11.09 -26.96 48.53
C GLY A 61 9.71 -27.00 47.87
N LEU A 62 9.59 -26.73 46.56
CA LEU A 62 8.30 -26.76 45.85
C LEU A 62 7.52 -28.08 46.03
N PHE A 63 8.22 -29.21 46.17
CA PHE A 63 7.63 -30.54 46.29
C PHE A 63 7.64 -31.10 47.72
N SER A 64 7.83 -30.28 48.75
CA SER A 64 7.96 -30.75 50.14
C SER A 64 6.73 -31.50 50.65
N GLU A 65 5.53 -31.10 50.21
CA GLU A 65 4.24 -31.67 50.62
C GLU A 65 3.89 -32.97 49.87
N LEU A 66 4.61 -33.28 48.79
CA LEU A 66 4.29 -34.41 47.89
C LEU A 66 4.95 -35.73 48.35
N LEU A 67 4.61 -36.16 49.58
CA LEU A 67 5.29 -37.27 50.27
C LEU A 67 5.17 -38.63 49.54
N ALA A 68 4.10 -38.87 48.78
CA ALA A 68 3.86 -40.12 48.06
C ALA A 68 4.24 -40.09 46.57
N LEU A 69 4.92 -39.03 46.10
CA LEU A 69 5.19 -38.87 44.67
C LEU A 69 6.12 -39.96 44.15
N LYS A 70 5.81 -40.49 42.96
CA LYS A 70 6.62 -41.53 42.29
C LYS A 70 7.04 -41.14 40.89
N ALA A 71 6.30 -40.26 40.23
CA ALA A 71 6.61 -39.80 38.88
C ALA A 71 6.38 -38.29 38.74
N LEU A 72 7.37 -37.59 38.20
CA LEU A 72 7.35 -36.15 37.96
C LEU A 72 7.73 -35.85 36.51
N HIS A 73 6.90 -35.06 35.83
CA HIS A 73 7.16 -34.55 34.49
C HIS A 73 7.15 -33.02 34.57
N PHE A 74 8.21 -32.35 34.10
CA PHE A 74 8.33 -30.88 34.19
C PHE A 74 9.09 -30.28 32.99
N ASN A 75 9.04 -30.94 31.83
CA ASN A 75 9.74 -30.48 30.65
C ASN A 75 9.14 -29.14 30.15
N THR A 76 9.96 -28.12 29.94
CA THR A 76 9.55 -26.83 29.34
C THR A 76 10.57 -26.38 28.30
N ASP A 77 10.15 -25.52 27.37
CA ASP A 77 11.04 -24.99 26.33
C ASP A 77 12.09 -24.00 26.87
N SER A 78 11.91 -23.54 28.10
CA SER A 78 12.75 -22.55 28.78
C SER A 78 13.45 -23.10 30.03
N LEU A 79 13.48 -24.42 30.24
CA LEU A 79 14.05 -25.03 31.44
C LEU A 79 15.55 -24.77 31.56
N ILE A 80 15.95 -24.08 32.63
CA ILE A 80 17.33 -23.73 32.97
C ILE A 80 17.88 -24.75 33.97
N CYS A 81 18.78 -25.62 33.52
CA CYS A 81 19.46 -26.63 34.31
C CYS A 81 20.76 -26.10 34.94
N ASP A 82 20.61 -25.22 35.90
CA ASP A 82 21.70 -24.62 36.68
C ASP A 82 21.71 -25.14 38.13
N CYS A 83 22.43 -24.46 39.02
CA CYS A 83 22.46 -24.81 40.43
C CYS A 83 21.10 -24.64 41.14
N ASN A 84 20.17 -23.82 40.63
CA ASN A 84 18.84 -23.65 41.22
C ASN A 84 17.97 -24.89 41.02
N LEU A 85 18.22 -25.71 39.99
CA LEU A 85 17.57 -27.02 39.82
C LEU A 85 18.29 -28.18 40.52
N LYS A 86 19.45 -27.94 41.12
CA LYS A 86 20.24 -28.99 41.80
C LYS A 86 19.46 -29.71 42.89
N TRP A 87 18.64 -28.97 43.65
CA TRP A 87 17.83 -29.55 44.71
C TRP A 87 16.81 -30.56 44.17
N VAL A 88 16.24 -30.34 42.97
CA VAL A 88 15.26 -31.25 42.35
C VAL A 88 15.89 -32.59 42.08
N LEU A 89 17.11 -32.59 41.51
CA LEU A 89 17.86 -33.80 41.23
C LEU A 89 18.20 -34.58 42.51
N GLN A 90 18.64 -33.87 43.55
CA GLN A 90 18.94 -34.46 44.87
C GLN A 90 17.69 -35.03 45.54
N TRP A 91 16.61 -34.25 45.57
CA TRP A 91 15.33 -34.64 46.14
C TRP A 91 14.74 -35.86 45.43
N ALA A 92 14.73 -35.88 44.10
CA ALA A 92 14.18 -37.00 43.33
C ALA A 92 14.92 -38.31 43.60
N ARG A 93 16.26 -38.26 43.74
CA ARG A 93 17.08 -39.43 44.13
C ARG A 93 16.75 -39.90 45.54
N ASN A 94 16.70 -38.98 46.50
CA ASN A 94 16.43 -39.31 47.91
C ASN A 94 15.02 -39.87 48.12
N ALA A 95 14.03 -39.30 47.46
CA ALA A 95 12.63 -39.71 47.55
C ALA A 95 12.25 -40.84 46.56
N SER A 96 13.22 -41.35 45.78
CA SER A 96 13.00 -42.38 44.74
C SER A 96 11.92 -42.00 43.70
N VAL A 97 11.82 -40.73 43.35
CA VAL A 97 10.90 -40.18 42.35
C VAL A 97 11.51 -40.33 40.97
N ARG A 98 10.75 -40.90 40.03
CA ARG A 98 11.16 -41.00 38.63
C ARG A 98 10.84 -39.69 37.90
N ILE A 99 11.89 -39.00 37.46
CA ILE A 99 11.77 -37.88 36.54
C ILE A 99 11.59 -38.45 35.13
N ALA A 100 10.63 -37.90 34.39
CA ALA A 100 10.30 -38.36 33.05
C ALA A 100 11.49 -38.24 32.07
N GLU A 101 11.64 -39.22 31.18
CA GLU A 101 12.76 -39.29 30.24
C GLU A 101 12.78 -38.12 29.26
N GLU A 102 11.60 -37.61 28.91
CA GLU A 102 11.42 -36.44 28.05
C GLU A 102 11.80 -35.11 28.71
N THR A 103 12.13 -35.08 30.01
CA THR A 103 12.56 -33.85 30.68
C THR A 103 14.01 -33.56 30.33
N VAL A 104 14.21 -32.62 29.40
CA VAL A 104 15.52 -32.21 28.89
C VAL A 104 15.82 -30.77 29.25
N CYS A 105 17.10 -30.45 29.39
CA CYS A 105 17.53 -29.08 29.62
C CYS A 105 17.43 -28.26 28.34
N ALA A 106 16.82 -27.08 28.43
CA ALA A 106 16.83 -26.11 27.33
C ALA A 106 18.08 -25.22 27.42
N TYR A 107 18.45 -24.83 28.64
CA TYR A 107 19.61 -24.01 28.99
C TYR A 107 20.36 -24.63 30.18
N PRO A 108 21.65 -24.30 30.39
CA PRO A 108 22.52 -23.54 29.49
C PRO A 108 22.87 -24.33 28.22
N SER A 109 23.45 -23.65 27.23
CA SER A 109 23.83 -24.22 25.93
C SER A 109 24.71 -25.47 26.03
N THR A 110 25.50 -25.61 27.10
CA THR A 110 26.36 -26.77 27.39
C THR A 110 25.60 -28.03 27.80
N LEU A 111 24.40 -27.88 28.36
CA LEU A 111 23.54 -29.00 28.80
C LEU A 111 22.32 -29.18 27.91
N ARG A 112 22.16 -28.34 26.88
CA ARG A 112 20.98 -28.33 26.00
C ARG A 112 20.72 -29.70 25.38
N GLY A 113 19.49 -30.17 25.51
CA GLY A 113 19.03 -31.46 24.98
C GLY A 113 19.42 -32.69 25.81
N LEU A 114 20.21 -32.53 26.88
CA LEU A 114 20.51 -33.63 27.79
C LEU A 114 19.33 -33.91 28.72
N ALA A 115 19.01 -35.20 28.92
CA ALA A 115 17.97 -35.61 29.83
C ALA A 115 18.36 -35.31 31.29
N PHE A 116 17.50 -34.58 32.01
CA PHE A 116 17.78 -34.06 33.34
C PHE A 116 18.11 -35.17 34.35
N HIS A 117 17.42 -36.30 34.28
CA HIS A 117 17.61 -37.43 35.20
C HIS A 117 19.01 -38.08 35.10
N ASN A 118 19.69 -37.93 33.96
CA ASN A 118 21.04 -38.46 33.73
C ASN A 118 22.15 -37.50 34.18
N LEU A 119 21.80 -36.27 34.56
CA LEU A 119 22.77 -35.28 35.00
C LEU A 119 23.36 -35.63 36.36
N LYS A 120 24.57 -35.14 36.59
CA LYS A 120 25.26 -35.18 37.88
C LYS A 120 25.12 -33.83 38.56
N GLU A 121 25.12 -33.86 39.89
CA GLU A 121 24.98 -32.66 40.73
C GLU A 121 26.10 -31.62 40.54
N ASN A 122 27.26 -32.05 40.05
CA ASN A 122 28.38 -31.17 39.74
C ASN A 122 28.31 -30.52 38.34
N GLN A 123 27.36 -30.96 37.49
CA GLN A 123 27.09 -30.33 36.20
C GLN A 123 26.11 -29.16 36.33
N LEU A 124 25.26 -29.18 37.36
CA LEU A 124 24.30 -28.14 37.70
C LEU A 124 25.01 -27.01 38.46
N ILE A 125 25.70 -26.15 37.72
CA ILE A 125 26.47 -25.02 38.23
C ILE A 125 25.87 -23.71 37.77
N CYS A 126 26.04 -22.67 38.59
CA CYS A 126 25.64 -21.30 38.28
C CYS A 126 26.83 -20.41 37.88
N ALA A 127 27.99 -21.01 37.62
CA ALA A 127 29.19 -20.31 37.19
C ALA A 127 29.25 -20.34 35.65
N GLY A 128 29.21 -19.17 35.02
CA GLY A 128 29.25 -19.06 33.56
C GLY A 128 28.68 -17.72 33.07
N PRO A 129 28.70 -17.46 31.74
CA PRO A 129 28.00 -16.33 31.17
C PRO A 129 26.49 -16.47 31.42
N LEU A 130 25.83 -15.35 31.73
CA LEU A 130 24.39 -15.32 31.93
C LEU A 130 23.67 -15.62 30.61
N GLU A 131 23.11 -16.81 30.49
CA GLU A 131 22.27 -17.22 29.36
C GLU A 131 20.79 -17.11 29.73
N LEU A 132 20.09 -16.17 29.09
CA LEU A 132 18.68 -15.91 29.32
C LEU A 132 17.85 -16.54 28.17
N PRO A 133 16.87 -17.41 28.47
CA PRO A 133 15.95 -17.94 27.46
C PRO A 133 15.27 -16.86 26.61
N LEU A 134 14.90 -15.75 27.25
CA LEU A 134 14.40 -14.54 26.62
C LEU A 134 15.23 -13.35 27.08
N PHE A 135 15.72 -12.56 26.14
CA PHE A 135 16.25 -11.23 26.38
C PHE A 135 15.98 -10.40 25.15
N GLU A 136 15.10 -9.42 25.23
CA GLU A 136 14.61 -8.60 24.13
C GLU A 136 14.69 -7.12 24.49
N LEU A 137 15.11 -6.32 23.53
CA LEU A 137 15.16 -4.87 23.60
C LEU A 137 14.36 -4.32 22.41
N ILE A 138 13.36 -3.49 22.69
CA ILE A 138 12.52 -2.85 21.67
C ILE A 138 12.68 -1.34 21.84
N PRO A 139 13.02 -0.59 20.77
CA PRO A 139 13.47 -1.09 19.47
C PRO A 139 14.83 -1.81 19.54
N SER A 140 15.01 -2.82 18.68
CA SER A 140 16.24 -3.63 18.61
C SER A 140 17.21 -3.19 17.51
N GLN A 141 16.82 -2.20 16.71
CA GLN A 141 17.59 -1.70 15.57
C GLN A 141 17.88 -0.22 15.74
N ARG A 142 18.92 0.26 15.06
CA ARG A 142 19.29 1.68 15.02
C ARG A 142 18.10 2.58 14.69
N GLN A 143 17.91 3.63 15.48
CA GLN A 143 16.81 4.57 15.32
C GLN A 143 17.30 5.90 14.75
N VAL A 144 16.53 6.47 13.82
CA VAL A 144 16.72 7.85 13.34
C VAL A 144 15.47 8.62 13.74
N VAL A 145 15.63 9.59 14.62
CA VAL A 145 14.54 10.37 15.22
C VAL A 145 14.78 11.86 15.01
N PHE A 146 13.72 12.66 15.07
CA PHE A 146 13.82 14.11 15.00
C PHE A 146 13.81 14.72 16.41
N HIS A 147 14.41 15.90 16.53
CA HIS A 147 14.33 16.68 17.76
C HIS A 147 12.86 16.89 18.17
N GLY A 148 12.53 16.55 19.42
CA GLY A 148 11.18 16.63 20.00
C GLY A 148 10.32 15.37 19.81
N ASP A 149 10.82 14.34 19.12
CA ASP A 149 10.10 13.06 19.03
C ASP A 149 10.01 12.36 20.39
N ARG A 150 9.01 11.48 20.54
CA ARG A 150 8.85 10.58 21.68
C ARG A 150 9.28 9.17 21.29
N LEU A 151 10.20 8.56 22.04
CA LEU A 151 10.67 7.20 21.79
C LEU A 151 10.62 6.35 23.06
N PRO A 152 9.70 5.37 23.14
CA PRO A 152 9.69 4.38 24.22
C PRO A 152 10.65 3.23 23.90
N PHE A 153 11.39 2.82 24.92
CA PHE A 153 12.20 1.63 24.99
C PHE A 153 11.57 0.64 25.96
N GLN A 154 11.57 -0.63 25.58
CA GLN A 154 11.12 -1.73 26.42
C GLN A 154 12.20 -2.79 26.45
N CYS A 155 12.66 -3.13 27.65
CA CYS A 155 13.61 -4.20 27.86
C CYS A 155 12.97 -5.32 28.66
N THR A 156 12.87 -6.50 28.06
CA THR A 156 12.22 -7.68 28.64
C THR A 156 13.21 -8.84 28.70
N ALA A 157 13.34 -9.48 29.86
CA ALA A 157 14.29 -10.56 30.08
C ALA A 157 13.69 -11.69 30.93
N THR A 158 14.28 -12.89 30.87
CA THR A 158 13.94 -13.99 31.78
C THR A 158 14.28 -13.62 33.21
N TYR A 159 13.29 -13.73 34.09
CA TYR A 159 13.44 -13.59 35.53
C TYR A 159 13.97 -14.91 36.11
N VAL A 160 15.17 -14.87 36.68
CA VAL A 160 15.85 -16.08 37.19
C VAL A 160 15.69 -16.20 38.70
N ASP A 161 15.92 -15.08 39.41
CA ASP A 161 15.85 -15.00 40.87
C ASP A 161 15.48 -13.57 41.32
N ASN A 162 15.32 -13.40 42.63
CA ASN A 162 15.03 -12.09 43.23
C ASN A 162 16.18 -11.07 43.15
N THR A 163 17.36 -11.47 42.67
CA THR A 163 18.49 -10.58 42.44
C THR A 163 18.53 -10.04 41.01
N THR A 164 17.61 -10.50 40.15
CA THR A 164 17.53 -10.08 38.75
C THR A 164 17.04 -8.63 38.66
N GLN A 165 17.87 -7.72 38.16
CA GLN A 165 17.50 -6.32 37.92
C GLN A 165 17.79 -5.89 36.49
N VAL A 166 17.03 -4.90 36.02
CA VAL A 166 17.17 -4.29 34.70
C VAL A 166 17.60 -2.85 34.88
N HIS A 167 18.69 -2.43 34.23
CA HIS A 167 19.25 -1.08 34.30
C HIS A 167 19.40 -0.49 32.91
N TRP A 168 19.21 0.82 32.79
CA TRP A 168 19.38 1.56 31.54
C TRP A 168 20.67 2.38 31.59
N TYR A 169 21.43 2.34 30.51
CA TYR A 169 22.63 3.14 30.34
C TYR A 169 22.57 3.93 29.04
N HIS A 170 23.15 5.13 29.03
CA HIS A 170 23.39 5.92 27.83
C HIS A 170 24.85 6.33 27.80
N ASP A 171 25.57 5.93 26.75
CA ASP A 171 27.01 6.15 26.59
C ASP A 171 27.81 5.81 27.87
N GLY A 172 27.46 4.69 28.51
CA GLY A 172 28.10 4.17 29.73
C GLY A 172 27.68 4.83 31.04
N HIS A 173 26.74 5.78 31.04
CA HIS A 173 26.21 6.41 32.25
C HIS A 173 24.86 5.80 32.64
N LEU A 174 24.67 5.50 33.93
CA LEU A 174 23.40 4.97 34.44
C LEU A 174 22.31 6.05 34.31
N ILE A 175 21.16 5.66 33.77
CA ILE A 175 20.02 6.55 33.55
C ILE A 175 18.95 6.30 34.61
N GLU A 176 18.57 7.39 35.27
CA GLU A 176 17.44 7.47 36.18
C GLU A 176 16.37 8.40 35.59
N SER A 177 15.17 8.40 36.17
CA SER A 177 14.10 9.28 35.71
C SER A 177 14.45 10.74 35.99
N ASP A 178 14.37 11.59 34.96
CA ASP A 178 14.63 13.02 35.02
C ASP A 178 13.56 13.77 34.21
N GLU A 179 12.67 14.47 34.91
CA GLU A 179 11.58 15.24 34.30
C GLU A 179 12.08 16.43 33.47
N GLU A 180 13.21 17.05 33.84
CA GLU A 180 13.74 18.23 33.14
C GLU A 180 14.29 17.84 31.76
N SER A 181 14.97 16.69 31.67
CA SER A 181 15.47 16.12 30.41
C SER A 181 14.43 15.29 29.66
N GLY A 182 13.20 15.17 30.20
CA GLY A 182 12.12 14.39 29.59
C GLY A 182 12.37 12.89 29.52
N ILE A 183 13.20 12.35 30.41
CA ILE A 183 13.58 10.94 30.50
C ILE A 183 12.78 10.28 31.62
N PHE A 184 11.99 9.26 31.30
CA PHE A 184 11.19 8.54 32.29
C PHE A 184 11.61 7.08 32.34
N VAL A 185 12.13 6.63 33.49
CA VAL A 185 12.47 5.23 33.70
C VAL A 185 11.42 4.62 34.63
N GLU A 186 10.63 3.71 34.08
CA GLU A 186 9.57 3.04 34.83
C GLU A 186 10.15 1.99 35.79
N ASP A 187 9.35 1.62 36.80
CA ASP A 187 9.66 0.51 37.69
C ASP A 187 9.60 -0.83 36.95
N SER A 188 10.42 -1.78 37.39
CA SER A 188 10.44 -3.12 36.81
C SER A 188 9.15 -3.88 37.13
N ILE A 189 8.53 -4.46 36.12
CA ILE A 189 7.32 -5.29 36.23
C ILE A 189 7.73 -6.76 36.05
N ILE A 190 7.30 -7.62 36.98
CA ILE A 190 7.51 -9.06 36.88
C ILE A 190 6.23 -9.72 36.36
N HIS A 191 6.33 -10.42 35.25
CA HIS A 191 5.22 -11.13 34.61
C HIS A 191 5.30 -12.62 34.90
N ASP A 192 4.26 -13.15 35.55
CA ASP A 192 4.07 -14.58 35.82
C ASP A 192 5.28 -15.28 36.47
N CYS A 193 6.12 -14.55 37.22
CA CYS A 193 7.37 -15.03 37.81
C CYS A 193 8.42 -15.54 36.80
N CYS A 194 8.25 -15.28 35.51
CA CYS A 194 9.12 -15.80 34.46
C CYS A 194 9.86 -14.71 33.69
N LEU A 195 9.26 -13.52 33.58
CA LEU A 195 9.82 -12.40 32.84
C LEU A 195 9.87 -11.16 33.71
N ILE A 196 10.87 -10.33 33.47
CA ILE A 196 11.00 -9.00 34.04
C ILE A 196 11.09 -8.00 32.90
N THR A 197 10.30 -6.93 32.97
CA THR A 197 10.27 -5.86 31.97
C THR A 197 10.50 -4.53 32.65
N ARG A 198 11.35 -3.69 32.06
CA ARG A 198 11.54 -2.30 32.50
C ARG A 198 11.50 -1.39 31.28
N GLU A 199 10.74 -0.31 31.39
CA GLU A 199 10.55 0.65 30.29
C GLU A 199 11.34 1.93 30.55
N LEU A 200 11.81 2.52 29.45
CA LEU A 200 12.45 3.83 29.42
C LEU A 200 11.74 4.65 28.34
N ILE A 201 11.31 5.86 28.65
CA ILE A 201 10.57 6.70 27.72
C ILE A 201 11.29 8.03 27.60
N LEU A 202 11.77 8.32 26.38
CA LEU A 202 12.22 9.66 26.01
C LEU A 202 11.00 10.42 25.51
N SER A 203 10.50 11.37 26.30
CA SER A 203 9.25 12.09 26.02
C SER A 203 9.40 13.20 24.97
N SER A 204 10.56 13.87 24.96
CA SER A 204 10.93 14.91 24.00
C SER A 204 12.44 14.84 23.78
N ILE A 205 12.85 14.19 22.69
CA ILE A 205 14.26 13.88 22.43
C ILE A 205 15.04 15.13 22.04
N ASP A 206 16.11 15.42 22.78
CA ASP A 206 17.10 16.45 22.46
C ASP A 206 18.28 15.89 21.67
N ILE A 207 19.08 16.76 21.04
CA ILE A 207 20.30 16.40 20.28
C ILE A 207 21.27 15.57 21.14
N GLY A 208 21.36 15.90 22.44
CA GLY A 208 22.21 15.19 23.39
C GLY A 208 21.85 13.73 23.65
N ALA A 209 20.69 13.25 23.19
CA ALA A 209 20.29 11.85 23.27
C ALA A 209 20.85 10.97 22.14
N THR A 210 21.60 11.57 21.20
CA THR A 210 22.35 10.83 20.18
C THR A 210 23.47 10.03 20.85
N GLY A 211 23.45 8.72 20.67
CA GLY A 211 24.41 7.85 21.34
C GLY A 211 23.92 6.41 21.40
N ASP A 212 24.63 5.62 22.18
CA ASP A 212 24.31 4.21 22.42
C ASP A 212 23.48 4.06 23.70
N TRP A 213 22.30 3.48 23.57
CA TRP A 213 21.38 3.20 24.67
C TRP A 213 21.39 1.71 24.97
N GLU A 214 21.81 1.36 26.19
CA GLU A 214 21.98 -0.03 26.61
C GLU A 214 20.94 -0.41 27.67
N CYS A 215 20.34 -1.59 27.49
CA CYS A 215 19.68 -2.31 28.56
C CYS A 215 20.63 -3.36 29.13
N LEU A 216 20.92 -3.25 30.42
CA LEU A 216 21.76 -4.17 31.18
C LEU A 216 20.90 -4.98 32.16
N ILE A 217 20.94 -6.30 32.03
CA ILE A 217 20.39 -7.23 33.00
C ILE A 217 21.53 -7.67 33.91
N ASN A 218 21.36 -7.54 35.23
CA ASN A 218 22.26 -8.12 36.20
C ASN A 218 21.52 -9.11 37.10
N ASN A 219 22.24 -10.11 37.59
CA ASN A 219 21.79 -10.98 38.67
C ASN A 219 23.01 -11.58 39.38
N SER A 220 22.76 -12.46 40.34
CA SER A 220 23.79 -13.18 41.10
C SER A 220 24.74 -14.03 40.22
N PHE A 221 24.37 -14.31 38.97
CA PHE A 221 25.11 -15.18 38.04
C PHE A 221 25.92 -14.42 37.00
N GLY A 222 25.65 -13.13 36.78
CA GLY A 222 26.42 -12.28 35.88
C GLY A 222 25.62 -11.13 35.31
N THR A 223 26.11 -10.61 34.19
CA THR A 223 25.51 -9.48 33.47
C THR A 223 25.34 -9.82 32.00
N SER A 224 24.25 -9.36 31.41
CA SER A 224 23.99 -9.46 29.97
C SER A 224 23.46 -8.12 29.47
N THR A 225 23.94 -7.65 28.32
CA THR A 225 23.58 -6.33 27.77
C THR A 225 23.09 -6.44 26.33
N LYS A 226 22.17 -5.54 25.97
CA LYS A 226 21.74 -5.26 24.59
C LYS A 226 21.70 -3.76 24.40
N HIS A 227 22.05 -3.29 23.21
CA HIS A 227 22.12 -1.87 22.91
C HIS A 227 21.43 -1.49 21.62
N VAL A 228 21.12 -0.20 21.50
CA VAL A 228 20.52 0.42 20.33
C VAL A 228 21.07 1.84 20.17
N GLU A 229 21.60 2.12 18.98
CA GLU A 229 22.10 3.45 18.62
C GLU A 229 20.94 4.34 18.17
N ILE A 230 20.86 5.56 18.72
CA ILE A 230 19.92 6.60 18.29
C ILE A 230 20.69 7.72 17.59
N VAL A 231 20.16 8.21 16.47
CA VAL A 231 20.62 9.43 15.81
C VAL A 231 19.51 10.46 15.80
N VAL A 232 19.75 11.62 16.42
CA VAL A 232 18.80 12.72 16.47
C VAL A 232 19.11 13.73 15.36
N LEU A 233 18.10 14.06 14.55
CA LEU A 233 18.20 15.05 13.48
C LEU A 233 17.60 16.40 13.93
N GLU A 234 18.42 17.44 13.88
CA GLU A 234 18.02 18.81 14.18
C GLU A 234 17.13 19.35 13.05
N THR A 235 15.89 19.74 13.37
CA THR A 235 14.93 20.21 12.39
C THR A 235 15.27 21.63 11.88
N ALA A 236 16.11 21.71 10.84
CA ALA A 236 16.28 22.93 10.03
C ALA A 236 16.18 22.65 8.51
N ALA A 237 15.87 21.42 8.10
CA ALA A 237 15.74 21.12 6.68
C ALA A 237 14.32 21.46 6.20
N PRO A 238 14.16 22.30 5.16
CA PRO A 238 12.87 22.47 4.51
C PRO A 238 12.36 21.12 4.00
N TYR A 239 11.05 20.92 4.03
CA TYR A 239 10.41 19.68 3.60
C TYR A 239 9.15 20.01 2.81
N CYS A 240 8.81 19.15 1.85
CA CYS A 240 7.52 19.18 1.20
C CYS A 240 6.47 18.52 2.11
N PRO A 241 5.28 19.13 2.26
CA PRO A 241 4.20 18.53 3.05
C PRO A 241 3.71 17.25 2.41
N GLU A 242 3.08 16.39 3.20
CA GLU A 242 2.36 15.24 2.67
C GLU A 242 1.19 15.70 1.77
N GLU A 243 1.03 15.07 0.60
CA GLU A 243 0.00 15.41 -0.37
C GLU A 243 -0.58 14.15 -1.01
N ARG A 244 -1.90 14.19 -1.27
CA ARG A 244 -2.60 13.15 -2.02
C ARG A 244 -3.04 13.71 -3.37
N ILE A 245 -2.65 13.04 -4.44
CA ILE A 245 -3.01 13.40 -5.82
C ILE A 245 -3.81 12.25 -6.42
N ILE A 246 -5.02 12.56 -6.87
CA ILE A 246 -5.85 11.62 -7.63
C ILE A 246 -5.90 12.13 -9.06
N ASN A 247 -5.43 11.31 -9.99
CA ASN A 247 -5.52 11.58 -11.42
C ASN A 247 -6.00 10.32 -12.16
N ASN A 248 -6.03 10.39 -13.49
CA ASN A 248 -6.44 9.25 -14.33
C ASN A 248 -5.40 8.11 -14.42
N LYS A 249 -4.29 8.22 -13.69
CA LYS A 249 -3.27 7.16 -13.54
C LYS A 249 -3.33 6.47 -12.17
N GLY A 250 -4.07 7.03 -11.20
CA GLY A 250 -4.25 6.43 -9.89
C GLY A 250 -4.41 7.43 -8.75
N ASP A 251 -4.39 6.88 -7.53
CA ASP A 251 -4.35 7.62 -6.27
C ASP A 251 -2.94 7.52 -5.69
N PHE A 252 -2.21 8.64 -5.70
CA PHE A 252 -0.82 8.73 -5.25
C PHE A 252 -0.76 9.49 -3.93
N ARG A 253 -0.18 8.85 -2.91
CA ARG A 253 0.03 9.45 -1.59
C ARG A 253 1.52 9.72 -1.39
N TRP A 254 1.87 11.00 -1.40
CA TRP A 254 3.25 11.45 -1.26
C TRP A 254 3.54 11.73 0.21
N PRO A 255 4.45 10.98 0.85
CA PRO A 255 4.82 11.24 2.24
C PRO A 255 5.62 12.55 2.34
N ARG A 256 5.71 13.08 3.56
CA ARG A 256 6.59 14.20 3.86
C ARG A 256 8.02 13.90 3.38
N THR A 257 8.54 14.76 2.51
CA THR A 257 9.80 14.50 1.79
C THR A 257 10.77 15.66 1.99
N LEU A 258 12.05 15.34 2.22
CA LEU A 258 13.11 16.33 2.42
C LEU A 258 13.32 17.19 1.16
N ALA A 259 13.53 18.50 1.34
CA ALA A 259 13.84 19.42 0.25
C ALA A 259 15.09 19.00 -0.55
N GLY A 260 14.97 19.00 -1.88
CA GLY A 260 16.04 18.61 -2.80
C GLY A 260 16.00 17.14 -3.25
N ILE A 261 15.10 16.32 -2.70
CA ILE A 261 14.96 14.90 -3.06
C ILE A 261 13.78 14.68 -4.01
N THR A 262 13.92 13.72 -4.92
CA THR A 262 12.81 13.19 -5.72
C THR A 262 12.19 12.00 -4.99
N ALA A 263 10.91 12.10 -4.64
CA ALA A 263 10.13 10.99 -4.12
C ALA A 263 9.65 10.11 -5.27
N TYR A 264 9.63 8.79 -5.05
CA TYR A 264 9.14 7.80 -6.00
C TYR A 264 7.98 7.03 -5.38
N HIS A 265 6.96 6.73 -6.17
CA HIS A 265 5.82 5.92 -5.76
C HIS A 265 5.61 4.81 -6.82
N PRO A 266 5.61 3.52 -6.44
CA PRO A 266 5.35 2.46 -7.39
C PRO A 266 3.92 2.59 -7.93
N CYS A 267 3.73 2.40 -9.23
CA CYS A 267 2.39 2.39 -9.81
C CYS A 267 1.68 1.10 -9.40
N LEU A 268 0.40 1.18 -9.01
CA LEU A 268 -0.41 0.00 -8.71
C LEU A 268 -0.65 -0.80 -10.00
N GLN A 269 -0.07 -1.99 -10.10
CA GLN A 269 -0.42 -2.96 -11.16
C GLN A 269 -1.65 -3.75 -10.74
N TYR A 270 -2.79 -3.49 -11.39
CA TYR A 270 -3.92 -4.40 -11.32
C TYR A 270 -3.61 -5.61 -12.19
N SER A 271 -3.20 -6.72 -11.56
CA SER A 271 -2.95 -7.99 -12.23
C SER A 271 -4.26 -8.56 -12.78
N PHE A 272 -4.48 -8.38 -14.07
CA PHE A 272 -5.45 -9.17 -14.83
C PHE A 272 -4.68 -10.18 -15.67
N SER A 273 -4.21 -11.24 -15.01
CA SER A 273 -3.98 -12.61 -15.52
C SER A 273 -2.96 -13.31 -14.61
N SER A 274 -3.33 -14.49 -14.10
CA SER A 274 -2.45 -15.40 -13.36
C SER A 274 -1.37 -16.00 -14.26
N ILE A 275 -0.38 -15.21 -14.66
CA ILE A 275 0.91 -15.70 -15.19
C ILE A 275 2.01 -14.79 -14.66
N SER A 276 2.56 -15.17 -13.52
CA SER A 276 3.84 -14.66 -13.02
C SER A 276 4.96 -15.19 -13.91
N LEU A 277 5.28 -14.45 -14.98
CA LEU A 277 6.54 -14.56 -15.69
C LEU A 277 7.43 -13.39 -15.23
N HIS A 278 8.21 -13.67 -14.19
CA HIS A 278 9.37 -12.85 -13.85
C HIS A 278 10.32 -12.82 -15.04
N ASN A 279 10.31 -11.71 -15.77
CA ASN A 279 11.53 -11.11 -16.27
C ASN A 279 11.59 -9.72 -15.65
N GLY A 280 12.77 -9.33 -15.15
CA GLY A 280 13.01 -8.08 -14.42
C GLY A 280 12.74 -6.83 -15.24
N ALA A 281 11.46 -6.54 -15.49
CA ALA A 281 10.99 -5.26 -15.93
C ALA A 281 10.94 -4.37 -14.68
N GLU A 282 11.65 -3.25 -14.72
CA GLU A 282 11.59 -2.21 -13.70
C GLU A 282 10.12 -1.91 -13.37
N GLU A 283 9.75 -2.03 -12.09
CA GLU A 283 8.42 -1.62 -11.62
C GLU A 283 8.20 -0.18 -12.07
N SER A 284 7.19 0.07 -12.90
CA SER A 284 6.83 1.42 -13.34
C SER A 284 6.60 2.32 -12.12
N LYS A 285 7.20 3.51 -12.07
CA LYS A 285 7.10 4.42 -10.92
C LYS A 285 6.62 5.80 -11.35
N ALA A 286 5.73 6.37 -10.55
CA ALA A 286 5.52 7.81 -10.56
C ALA A 286 6.62 8.48 -9.72
N TRP A 287 6.95 9.73 -10.03
CA TRP A 287 7.86 10.51 -9.20
C TRP A 287 7.45 11.98 -9.09
N ARG A 288 7.80 12.59 -7.96
CA ARG A 288 7.66 14.03 -7.71
C ARG A 288 8.93 14.57 -7.08
N LYS A 289 9.33 15.77 -7.50
CA LYS A 289 10.52 16.44 -6.99
C LYS A 289 10.15 17.45 -5.92
N CYS A 290 10.72 17.27 -4.72
CA CYS A 290 10.66 18.27 -3.68
C CYS A 290 11.77 19.30 -3.92
N ASN A 291 11.41 20.55 -4.19
CA ASN A 291 12.40 21.58 -4.46
C ASN A 291 13.17 21.97 -3.17
N ARG A 292 14.22 22.79 -3.31
CA ARG A 292 15.06 23.22 -2.17
C ARG A 292 14.34 24.12 -1.16
N THR A 293 13.15 24.63 -1.48
CA THR A 293 12.35 25.49 -0.58
C THR A 293 11.24 24.72 0.13
N GLY A 294 11.15 23.39 -0.03
CA GLY A 294 10.13 22.57 0.62
C GLY A 294 8.76 22.66 -0.07
N ARG A 295 8.72 22.86 -1.39
CA ARG A 295 7.50 22.78 -2.20
C ARG A 295 7.62 21.74 -3.29
N TRP A 296 6.53 21.02 -3.54
CA TRP A 296 6.46 20.12 -4.68
C TRP A 296 6.55 20.91 -5.98
N ALA A 297 7.39 20.45 -6.89
CA ALA A 297 7.61 21.08 -8.18
C ALA A 297 7.29 20.09 -9.31
N ASP A 298 8.31 19.48 -9.90
CA ASP A 298 8.18 18.60 -11.06
C ASP A 298 7.48 17.28 -10.70
N GLU A 299 6.66 16.77 -11.61
CA GLU A 299 5.93 15.50 -11.45
C GLU A 299 5.91 14.68 -12.76
N ASN A 300 5.87 13.36 -12.63
CA ASN A 300 5.75 12.45 -13.76
C ASN A 300 4.96 11.19 -13.37
N TYR A 301 3.88 10.95 -14.11
CA TYR A 301 3.03 9.76 -13.98
C TYR A 301 2.96 8.95 -15.29
N SER A 302 3.80 9.26 -16.28
CA SER A 302 3.68 8.75 -17.65
C SER A 302 3.90 7.25 -17.75
N GLU A 303 4.74 6.70 -16.87
CA GLU A 303 5.03 5.26 -16.80
C GLU A 303 3.90 4.47 -16.12
N CYS A 304 2.98 5.12 -15.42
CA CYS A 304 1.87 4.44 -14.78
C CYS A 304 0.74 4.07 -15.76
N PRO A 305 0.11 2.90 -15.60
CA PRO A 305 -1.10 2.55 -16.32
C PRO A 305 -2.25 3.50 -15.96
N TYR A 306 -3.24 3.64 -16.85
CA TYR A 306 -4.46 4.39 -16.54
C TYR A 306 -5.25 3.68 -15.44
N SER A 307 -5.92 4.42 -14.56
CA SER A 307 -6.67 3.83 -13.44
C SER A 307 -7.99 3.19 -13.88
N GLN A 308 -8.60 3.70 -14.95
CA GLN A 308 -9.82 3.13 -15.53
C GLN A 308 -9.51 2.04 -16.56
N GLU A 309 -10.16 0.88 -16.42
CA GLU A 309 -10.02 -0.25 -17.35
C GLU A 309 -10.36 0.15 -18.79
N VAL A 310 -11.38 1.01 -18.95
CA VAL A 310 -11.82 1.49 -20.25
C VAL A 310 -10.69 2.19 -21.01
N THR A 311 -10.03 3.13 -20.33
CA THR A 311 -8.94 3.92 -20.89
C THR A 311 -7.71 3.08 -21.18
N GLN A 312 -7.43 2.04 -20.38
CA GLN A 312 -6.34 1.10 -20.65
C GLN A 312 -6.56 0.34 -21.97
N VAL A 313 -7.76 -0.21 -22.18
CA VAL A 313 -8.10 -0.96 -23.39
C VAL A 313 -8.06 -0.06 -24.63
N LEU A 314 -8.64 1.14 -24.55
CA LEU A 314 -8.65 2.09 -25.66
C LEU A 314 -7.24 2.60 -25.99
N HIS A 315 -6.40 2.81 -24.97
CA HIS A 315 -4.99 3.11 -25.18
C HIS A 315 -4.27 1.96 -25.90
N ALA A 316 -4.49 0.70 -25.49
CA ALA A 316 -3.92 -0.46 -26.17
C ALA A 316 -4.38 -0.56 -27.63
N PHE A 317 -5.67 -0.37 -27.90
CA PHE A 317 -6.21 -0.32 -29.27
C PHE A 317 -5.59 0.81 -30.11
N SER A 318 -5.33 1.97 -29.51
CA SER A 318 -4.69 3.09 -30.19
C SER A 318 -3.26 2.78 -30.67
N GLN A 319 -2.56 1.89 -29.97
CA GLN A 319 -1.20 1.47 -30.27
C GLN A 319 -1.13 0.33 -31.30
N MET A 320 -2.23 -0.36 -31.58
CA MET A 320 -2.26 -1.45 -32.55
C MET A 320 -1.98 -0.93 -33.98
N HIS A 321 -1.26 -1.74 -34.75
CA HIS A 321 -0.98 -1.46 -36.15
C HIS A 321 -2.16 -1.94 -37.00
N VAL A 322 -2.84 -0.99 -37.66
CA VAL A 322 -4.00 -1.28 -38.51
C VAL A 322 -3.61 -1.13 -39.97
N ASN A 323 -3.97 -2.12 -40.79
CA ASN A 323 -3.73 -2.17 -42.23
C ASN A 323 -4.96 -2.77 -42.94
N ALA A 324 -4.98 -2.75 -44.27
CA ALA A 324 -6.16 -3.19 -45.04
C ALA A 324 -6.61 -4.64 -44.74
N THR A 325 -5.72 -5.54 -44.33
CA THR A 325 -6.05 -6.94 -44.07
C THR A 325 -6.68 -7.17 -42.71
N ASN A 326 -6.36 -6.35 -41.69
CA ASN A 326 -6.89 -6.50 -40.33
C ASN A 326 -7.95 -5.45 -39.95
N ALA A 327 -8.12 -4.39 -40.74
CA ALA A 327 -8.96 -3.25 -40.42
C ALA A 327 -10.42 -3.60 -40.17
N LEU A 328 -11.01 -4.49 -40.98
CA LEU A 328 -12.41 -4.86 -40.83
C LEU A 328 -12.66 -5.58 -39.49
N GLU A 329 -11.80 -6.54 -39.14
CA GLU A 329 -11.94 -7.28 -37.88
C GLU A 329 -11.67 -6.37 -36.66
N PHE A 330 -10.63 -5.53 -36.74
CA PHE A 330 -10.34 -4.54 -35.71
C PHE A 330 -11.51 -3.55 -35.53
N SER A 331 -12.12 -3.09 -36.62
CA SER A 331 -13.27 -2.19 -36.57
C SER A 331 -14.49 -2.85 -35.91
N ARG A 332 -14.75 -4.14 -36.17
CA ARG A 332 -15.84 -4.88 -35.51
C ARG A 332 -15.62 -5.02 -34.01
N GLN A 333 -14.38 -5.29 -33.59
CA GLN A 333 -14.01 -5.35 -32.18
C GLN A 333 -14.22 -3.99 -31.50
N LEU A 334 -13.79 -2.91 -32.16
CA LEU A 334 -13.97 -1.55 -31.66
C LEU A 334 -15.45 -1.14 -31.59
N THR A 335 -16.24 -1.49 -32.61
CA THR A 335 -17.69 -1.28 -32.62
C THR A 335 -18.37 -2.03 -31.48
N ALA A 336 -18.02 -3.29 -31.27
CA ALA A 336 -18.57 -4.08 -30.16
C ALA A 336 -18.20 -3.47 -28.79
N TYR A 337 -16.96 -3.00 -28.63
CA TYR A 337 -16.49 -2.36 -27.41
C TYR A 337 -17.21 -1.04 -27.13
N THR A 338 -17.40 -0.21 -28.16
CA THR A 338 -18.06 1.10 -28.04
C THR A 338 -19.55 1.02 -27.76
N ARG A 339 -20.22 -0.14 -27.88
CA ARG A 339 -21.62 -0.28 -27.43
C ARG A 339 -21.84 0.06 -25.96
N GLY A 340 -20.80 -0.09 -25.13
CA GLY A 340 -20.79 0.33 -23.72
C GLY A 340 -20.36 1.78 -23.48
N ALA A 341 -20.39 2.64 -24.50
CA ALA A 341 -19.85 4.01 -24.42
C ALA A 341 -20.51 4.90 -23.34
N SER A 342 -21.72 4.58 -22.88
CA SER A 342 -22.34 5.26 -21.73
C SER A 342 -21.51 5.17 -20.44
N ASN A 343 -20.60 4.20 -20.35
CA ASN A 343 -19.73 3.99 -19.19
C ASN A 343 -18.37 4.69 -19.32
N PHE A 344 -18.11 5.42 -20.41
CA PHE A 344 -16.86 6.15 -20.59
C PHE A 344 -16.86 7.37 -19.66
N ALA A 345 -15.85 7.42 -18.80
CA ALA A 345 -15.77 8.40 -17.71
C ALA A 345 -14.48 9.24 -17.75
N ASP A 346 -13.53 8.94 -18.64
CA ASP A 346 -12.34 9.74 -18.87
C ASP A 346 -12.40 10.43 -20.24
N LYS A 347 -12.01 11.70 -20.31
CA LYS A 347 -11.83 12.43 -21.58
C LYS A 347 -10.87 11.71 -22.53
N MET A 348 -9.88 10.98 -21.99
CA MET A 348 -8.93 10.19 -22.77
C MET A 348 -9.59 9.07 -23.57
N ASP A 349 -10.72 8.51 -23.11
CA ASP A 349 -11.45 7.47 -23.84
C ASP A 349 -11.86 7.96 -25.23
N ILE A 350 -12.38 9.20 -25.28
CA ILE A 350 -12.86 9.84 -26.50
C ILE A 350 -11.70 10.30 -27.38
N ILE A 351 -10.61 10.78 -26.77
CA ILE A 351 -9.40 11.19 -27.49
C ILE A 351 -8.76 10.01 -28.21
N TYR A 352 -8.68 8.84 -27.56
CA TYR A 352 -8.16 7.62 -28.18
C TYR A 352 -9.09 7.12 -29.29
N LEU A 353 -10.40 7.15 -29.09
CA LEU A 353 -11.36 6.78 -30.13
C LEU A 353 -11.23 7.68 -31.36
N ALA A 354 -11.13 9.00 -31.18
CA ALA A 354 -10.90 9.93 -32.29
C ALA A 354 -9.63 9.59 -33.08
N TYR A 355 -8.53 9.28 -32.37
CA TYR A 355 -7.28 8.88 -33.00
C TYR A 355 -7.38 7.53 -33.76
N ILE A 356 -8.08 6.55 -33.19
CA ILE A 356 -8.30 5.26 -33.86
C ILE A 356 -9.18 5.43 -35.10
N MET A 357 -10.25 6.22 -35.02
CA MET A 357 -11.13 6.51 -36.15
C MET A 357 -10.39 7.20 -37.29
N GLU A 358 -9.46 8.12 -36.98
CA GLU A 358 -8.59 8.73 -37.99
C GLU A 358 -7.63 7.73 -38.64
N LYS A 359 -7.17 6.70 -37.94
CA LYS A 359 -6.40 5.62 -38.58
C LYS A 359 -7.27 4.80 -39.53
N LEU A 360 -8.50 4.48 -39.13
CA LEU A 360 -9.42 3.69 -39.94
C LEU A 360 -9.91 4.44 -41.19
N ILE A 361 -10.14 5.75 -41.07
CA ILE A 361 -10.60 6.55 -42.21
C ILE A 361 -9.55 6.72 -43.30
N VAL A 362 -8.26 6.45 -43.05
CA VAL A 362 -7.22 6.52 -44.11
C VAL A 362 -7.29 5.32 -45.06
N ILE A 363 -7.73 4.16 -44.58
CA ILE A 363 -7.77 2.89 -45.32
C ILE A 363 -9.19 2.47 -45.72
N VAL A 364 -10.16 3.34 -45.46
CA VAL A 364 -11.59 3.13 -45.70
C VAL A 364 -11.91 2.87 -47.17
N ASP A 365 -11.11 3.40 -48.10
CA ASP A 365 -11.27 3.19 -49.55
C ASP A 365 -10.84 1.79 -50.00
N GLU A 366 -9.96 1.13 -49.24
CA GLU A 366 -9.43 -0.19 -49.57
C GLU A 366 -10.31 -1.33 -49.03
N VAL A 367 -11.12 -1.04 -48.00
CA VAL A 367 -11.89 -2.04 -47.25
C VAL A 367 -13.38 -1.71 -47.24
N LYS A 368 -14.15 -2.52 -47.96
CA LYS A 368 -15.61 -2.43 -47.99
C LYS A 368 -16.20 -2.62 -46.59
N ASP A 369 -17.29 -1.93 -46.29
CA ASP A 369 -18.05 -1.96 -45.03
C ASP A 369 -17.35 -1.30 -43.82
N LEU A 370 -16.12 -0.79 -43.97
CA LEU A 370 -15.44 -0.06 -42.88
C LEU A 370 -16.13 1.25 -42.52
N GLY A 371 -16.72 1.94 -43.51
CA GLY A 371 -17.51 3.14 -43.28
C GLY A 371 -18.75 2.90 -42.40
N ASP A 372 -19.40 1.73 -42.50
CA ASP A 372 -20.54 1.40 -41.63
C ASP A 372 -20.10 1.25 -40.18
N ALA A 373 -18.95 0.63 -39.94
CA ALA A 373 -18.38 0.51 -38.60
C ALA A 373 -18.02 1.89 -38.00
N ILE A 374 -17.43 2.81 -38.79
CA ILE A 374 -17.08 4.17 -38.33
C ILE A 374 -18.35 4.96 -37.94
N VAL A 375 -19.43 4.85 -38.72
CA VAL A 375 -20.73 5.48 -38.39
C VAL A 375 -21.33 4.88 -37.12
N GLU A 376 -21.27 3.55 -36.94
CA GLU A 376 -21.78 2.88 -35.73
C GLU A 376 -20.97 3.28 -34.49
N ILE A 377 -19.63 3.36 -34.59
CA ILE A 377 -18.76 3.84 -33.51
C ILE A 377 -19.10 5.29 -33.14
N ALA A 378 -19.24 6.18 -34.12
CA ALA A 378 -19.64 7.57 -33.87
C ALA A 378 -21.02 7.66 -33.19
N SER A 379 -21.98 6.85 -33.64
CA SER A 379 -23.30 6.74 -33.04
C SER A 379 -23.24 6.32 -31.57
N ASN A 380 -22.38 5.37 -31.25
CA ASN A 380 -22.20 4.89 -29.89
C ASN A 380 -21.57 5.96 -28.98
N ILE A 381 -20.58 6.71 -29.49
CA ILE A 381 -19.92 7.80 -28.74
C ILE A 381 -20.91 8.91 -28.33
N MET A 382 -22.01 9.10 -29.06
CA MET A 382 -23.07 10.05 -28.67
C MET A 382 -23.82 9.65 -27.39
N LEU A 383 -23.60 8.45 -26.86
CA LEU A 383 -24.17 8.01 -25.57
C LEU A 383 -23.29 8.38 -24.36
N VAL A 384 -22.10 8.92 -24.58
CA VAL A 384 -21.17 9.35 -23.53
C VAL A 384 -21.71 10.61 -22.84
N ASP A 385 -21.41 10.76 -21.56
CA ASP A 385 -21.76 11.96 -20.78
C ASP A 385 -21.23 13.26 -21.43
N ASP A 386 -22.09 14.27 -21.51
CA ASP A 386 -21.80 15.56 -22.15
C ASP A 386 -20.57 16.26 -21.55
N HIS A 387 -20.31 16.10 -20.25
CA HIS A 387 -19.14 16.69 -19.60
C HIS A 387 -17.84 16.03 -20.09
N VAL A 388 -17.84 14.71 -20.27
CA VAL A 388 -16.69 13.96 -20.78
C VAL A 388 -16.41 14.35 -22.24
N LEU A 389 -17.46 14.44 -23.06
CA LEU A 389 -17.36 14.90 -24.45
C LEU A 389 -16.83 16.35 -24.51
N TRP A 390 -17.35 17.25 -23.66
CA TRP A 390 -16.88 18.63 -23.57
C TRP A 390 -15.40 18.72 -23.18
N MET A 391 -14.96 17.95 -22.18
CA MET A 391 -13.56 17.90 -21.77
C MET A 391 -12.65 17.40 -22.90
N ALA A 392 -13.03 16.32 -23.59
CA ALA A 392 -12.28 15.77 -24.71
C ALA A 392 -12.23 16.73 -25.92
N GLN A 393 -13.32 17.43 -26.18
CA GLN A 393 -13.40 18.47 -27.20
C GLN A 393 -12.50 19.66 -26.88
N ASN A 394 -12.49 20.12 -25.62
CA ASN A 394 -11.65 21.25 -25.21
C ASN A 394 -10.15 20.91 -25.25
N GLU A 395 -9.79 19.68 -24.86
CA GLU A 395 -8.40 19.23 -24.81
C GLU A 395 -7.80 18.99 -26.20
N ASN A 396 -8.51 18.27 -27.08
CA ASN A 396 -7.93 17.77 -28.33
C ASN A 396 -8.85 17.89 -29.56
N LYS A 397 -9.95 18.64 -29.45
CA LYS A 397 -10.98 18.73 -30.50
C LYS A 397 -11.49 17.35 -30.94
N ALA A 398 -11.56 16.41 -30.01
CA ALA A 398 -11.81 14.99 -30.30
C ALA A 398 -13.15 14.78 -31.00
N CYS A 399 -14.22 15.43 -30.54
CA CYS A 399 -15.55 15.34 -31.15
C CYS A 399 -15.55 15.93 -32.56
N THR A 400 -14.89 17.07 -32.78
CA THR A 400 -14.72 17.65 -34.14
C THR A 400 -14.02 16.68 -35.08
N ARG A 401 -12.94 16.04 -34.63
CA ARG A 401 -12.19 15.05 -35.43
C ARG A 401 -13.06 13.83 -35.78
N ILE A 402 -13.84 13.32 -34.83
CA ILE A 402 -14.79 12.21 -35.06
C ILE A 402 -15.84 12.58 -36.12
N VAL A 403 -16.44 13.78 -36.04
CA VAL A 403 -17.40 14.26 -37.04
C VAL A 403 -16.75 14.38 -38.41
N GLN A 404 -15.50 14.84 -38.48
CA GLN A 404 -14.74 14.90 -39.74
C GLN A 404 -14.50 13.51 -40.33
N CYS A 405 -14.19 12.50 -39.52
CA CYS A 405 -14.08 11.11 -39.99
C CYS A 405 -15.40 10.62 -40.60
N VAL A 406 -16.53 10.85 -39.93
CA VAL A 406 -17.85 10.45 -40.45
C VAL A 406 -18.18 11.19 -41.75
N ALA A 407 -17.91 12.49 -41.83
CA ALA A 407 -18.11 13.28 -43.03
C ALA A 407 -17.22 12.78 -44.19
N HIS A 408 -15.99 12.34 -43.92
CA HIS A 408 -15.09 11.85 -44.96
C HIS A 408 -15.61 10.60 -45.69
N ILE A 409 -16.47 9.80 -45.05
CA ILE A 409 -17.10 8.62 -45.67
C ILE A 409 -17.88 9.00 -46.94
N THR A 410 -18.42 10.21 -47.02
CA THR A 410 -19.18 10.66 -48.20
C THR A 410 -18.31 10.86 -49.43
N ASN A 411 -17.01 11.10 -49.24
CA ASN A 411 -16.06 11.25 -50.35
C ASN A 411 -15.79 9.92 -51.06
N GLN A 412 -16.01 8.79 -50.38
CA GLN A 412 -15.68 7.45 -50.88
C GLN A 412 -16.58 6.96 -52.01
N THR A 413 -17.81 7.47 -52.13
CA THR A 413 -18.85 6.80 -52.94
C THR A 413 -19.64 7.72 -53.87
N LEU A 414 -19.40 9.03 -53.90
CA LEU A 414 -19.97 9.93 -54.92
C LEU A 414 -19.15 9.87 -56.22
N THR A 415 -19.09 8.69 -56.85
CA THR A 415 -18.64 8.55 -58.25
C THR A 415 -19.84 8.67 -59.20
N SER A 416 -19.62 8.80 -60.51
CA SER A 416 -20.64 9.08 -61.53
C SER A 416 -21.87 8.14 -61.56
N HIS A 417 -21.82 7.00 -60.85
CA HIS A 417 -22.85 5.96 -60.82
C HIS A 417 -23.70 5.91 -59.53
N THR A 418 -23.30 6.59 -58.45
CA THR A 418 -24.01 6.59 -57.15
C THR A 418 -24.38 8.01 -56.76
N GLN A 419 -25.65 8.36 -56.90
CA GLN A 419 -26.16 9.74 -56.78
C GLN A 419 -26.60 10.11 -55.35
N VAL A 420 -26.83 9.11 -54.47
CA VAL A 420 -27.28 9.29 -53.09
C VAL A 420 -26.66 8.21 -52.20
N ILE A 421 -26.13 8.61 -51.05
CA ILE A 421 -25.66 7.78 -49.94
C ILE A 421 -26.54 8.11 -48.74
N SER A 422 -27.11 7.10 -48.11
CA SER A 422 -27.80 7.23 -46.82
C SER A 422 -27.31 6.11 -45.92
N LYS A 423 -26.72 6.47 -44.78
CA LYS A 423 -26.32 5.56 -43.69
C LYS A 423 -26.99 6.05 -42.42
N ILE A 424 -27.77 5.18 -41.79
CA ILE A 424 -28.51 5.50 -40.58
C ILE A 424 -28.05 4.53 -39.49
N SER A 425 -27.63 5.09 -38.36
CA SER A 425 -27.40 4.36 -37.13
C SER A 425 -28.35 4.91 -36.04
N LEU A 426 -28.21 4.44 -34.81
CA LEU A 426 -29.17 4.72 -33.75
C LEU A 426 -29.29 6.21 -33.41
N ASN A 427 -28.14 6.91 -33.32
CA ASN A 427 -28.06 8.30 -32.86
C ASN A 427 -27.57 9.27 -33.95
N ILE A 428 -27.11 8.76 -35.09
CA ILE A 428 -26.56 9.55 -36.20
C ILE A 428 -27.11 9.06 -37.53
N ALA A 429 -27.40 10.00 -38.42
CA ALA A 429 -27.71 9.74 -39.83
C ALA A 429 -26.75 10.54 -40.70
N LEU A 430 -26.22 9.90 -41.74
CA LEU A 430 -25.36 10.48 -42.74
C LEU A 430 -26.03 10.35 -44.10
N GLU A 431 -26.39 11.49 -44.69
CA GLU A 431 -26.91 11.56 -46.05
C GLU A 431 -26.00 12.43 -46.92
N ALA A 432 -25.65 11.93 -48.09
CA ALA A 432 -24.88 12.66 -49.07
C ALA A 432 -25.44 12.43 -50.46
N PHE A 433 -25.68 13.51 -51.21
CA PHE A 433 -26.25 13.44 -52.54
C PHE A 433 -25.59 14.46 -53.46
N MET A 434 -25.42 14.10 -54.73
CA MET A 434 -24.90 15.02 -55.73
C MET A 434 -26.03 15.94 -56.20
N ILE A 435 -25.94 17.22 -55.86
CA ILE A 435 -26.81 18.24 -56.44
C ILE A 435 -26.26 18.59 -57.82
N LYS A 436 -27.01 18.28 -58.89
CA LYS A 436 -26.68 18.79 -60.22
C LYS A 436 -27.06 20.27 -60.29
N PRO A 437 -26.19 21.13 -60.84
CA PRO A 437 -26.49 22.52 -61.21
C PRO A 437 -27.86 22.77 -61.86
N SER A 438 -28.34 21.83 -62.67
CA SER A 438 -29.60 21.94 -63.40
C SER A 438 -30.85 21.46 -62.63
N SER A 439 -30.68 20.82 -61.47
CA SER A 439 -31.78 20.21 -60.70
C SER A 439 -31.92 20.77 -59.28
N PHE A 440 -31.27 21.89 -58.98
CA PHE A 440 -31.37 22.54 -57.68
C PHE A 440 -32.68 23.33 -57.57
N ILE A 441 -33.55 22.89 -56.67
CA ILE A 441 -34.85 23.53 -56.37
C ILE A 441 -34.78 24.22 -54.99
N GLY A 442 -33.57 24.61 -54.55
CA GLY A 442 -33.34 25.25 -53.25
C GLY A 442 -33.20 26.77 -53.34
N MET A 443 -32.91 27.40 -52.20
CA MET A 443 -32.51 28.81 -52.16
C MET A 443 -30.98 28.93 -52.25
N THR A 444 -30.48 29.73 -53.19
CA THR A 444 -29.06 30.13 -53.19
C THR A 444 -28.91 31.44 -52.44
N CYS A 445 -28.04 31.47 -51.43
CA CYS A 445 -27.72 32.67 -50.68
C CYS A 445 -26.28 33.09 -50.93
N THR A 446 -26.06 34.33 -51.39
CA THR A 446 -24.73 34.92 -51.52
C THR A 446 -24.53 35.93 -50.40
N ALA A 447 -23.48 35.73 -49.61
CA ALA A 447 -23.01 36.70 -48.63
C ALA A 447 -21.95 37.57 -49.29
N PHE A 448 -22.16 38.88 -49.31
CA PHE A 448 -21.16 39.82 -49.82
C PHE A 448 -20.86 40.90 -48.80
N GLN A 449 -19.58 41.22 -48.68
CA GLN A 449 -19.09 42.32 -47.88
C GLN A 449 -18.80 43.50 -48.80
N LYS A 450 -19.49 44.61 -48.57
CA LYS A 450 -19.23 45.83 -49.33
C LYS A 450 -17.94 46.44 -48.78
N ILE A 451 -16.81 46.20 -49.45
CA ILE A 451 -15.54 46.85 -49.10
C ILE A 451 -15.71 48.34 -49.41
N SER A 452 -15.88 49.15 -48.37
CA SER A 452 -15.87 50.60 -48.49
C SER A 452 -14.47 51.03 -48.93
N GLN A 453 -14.33 51.46 -50.18
CA GLN A 453 -13.16 52.21 -50.62
C GLN A 453 -13.14 53.54 -49.87
N ASN A 454 -12.30 53.64 -48.85
CA ASN A 454 -11.66 54.88 -48.43
C ASN A 454 -10.33 54.54 -47.76
N SER A 455 -9.33 54.36 -48.60
CA SER A 455 -7.92 54.58 -48.25
C SER A 455 -7.72 56.06 -47.96
N ASP A 456 -7.52 56.43 -46.70
CA ASP A 456 -6.54 57.45 -46.25
C ASP A 456 -6.78 57.85 -44.79
N ARG A 457 -5.98 57.30 -43.85
CA ARG A 457 -5.04 58.09 -43.03
C ARG A 457 -4.39 57.28 -41.90
N SER A 458 -3.10 57.56 -41.75
CA SER A 458 -2.12 57.10 -40.79
C SER A 458 -2.30 57.65 -39.36
N LEU A 459 -2.07 56.75 -38.38
CA LEU A 459 -1.30 56.87 -37.11
C LEU A 459 -1.34 58.16 -36.27
N ILE A 460 -1.65 58.03 -34.96
CA ILE A 460 -0.78 58.34 -33.79
C ILE A 460 -1.53 58.05 -32.44
N HIS A 461 -0.79 57.49 -31.47
CA HIS A 461 -0.99 57.27 -30.01
C HIS A 461 -1.92 58.27 -29.26
N ASP A 462 -2.66 57.97 -28.17
CA ASP A 462 -2.18 57.51 -26.84
C ASP A 462 -3.34 57.24 -25.81
N VAL A 463 -3.05 56.37 -24.83
CA VAL A 463 -3.54 56.20 -23.43
C VAL A 463 -5.01 56.46 -23.02
N GLY A 464 -5.67 55.39 -22.53
CA GLY A 464 -6.47 55.43 -21.30
C GLY A 464 -7.95 55.04 -21.38
N SER A 465 -8.36 54.21 -20.40
CA SER A 465 -9.74 53.90 -19.99
C SER A 465 -10.42 52.67 -20.62
N TRP A 466 -11.00 51.89 -19.71
CA TRP A 466 -11.83 50.72 -19.96
C TRP A 466 -13.16 51.16 -20.58
N GLU A 467 -13.54 50.58 -21.71
CA GLU A 467 -14.93 50.34 -22.09
C GLU A 467 -14.96 49.40 -23.31
N ALA A 468 -16.02 48.61 -23.40
CA ALA A 468 -16.19 47.53 -24.35
C ALA A 468 -16.15 48.01 -25.81
N ASP A 469 -15.11 47.62 -26.55
CA ASP A 469 -15.07 47.82 -28.00
C ASP A 469 -16.00 46.82 -28.70
N TYR A 470 -17.24 47.27 -28.84
CA TYR A 470 -18.18 46.87 -29.88
C TYR A 470 -17.49 47.03 -31.25
N HIS A 471 -17.08 45.91 -31.87
CA HIS A 471 -16.69 45.95 -33.28
C HIS A 471 -17.90 46.44 -34.10
N PRO A 472 -17.74 47.45 -34.98
CA PRO A 472 -18.80 47.85 -35.88
C PRO A 472 -18.95 46.75 -36.93
N ASP A 473 -19.83 45.80 -36.65
CA ASP A 473 -20.82 45.34 -37.61
C ASP A 473 -20.26 45.18 -39.04
N GLN A 474 -19.38 44.19 -39.19
CA GLN A 474 -19.12 43.54 -40.49
C GLN A 474 -20.38 42.78 -40.89
N HIS A 475 -21.46 43.51 -41.18
CA HIS A 475 -22.71 42.93 -41.67
C HIS A 475 -22.43 42.36 -43.06
N LEU A 476 -22.25 41.04 -43.11
CA LEU A 476 -22.40 40.28 -44.34
C LEU A 476 -23.83 40.51 -44.82
N ASN A 477 -23.98 41.15 -45.97
CA ASN A 477 -25.30 41.27 -46.59
C ASN A 477 -25.59 39.95 -47.29
N PHE A 478 -26.68 39.30 -46.89
CA PHE A 478 -27.14 38.06 -47.49
C PHE A 478 -28.21 38.37 -48.53
N LYS A 479 -27.99 37.91 -49.76
CA LYS A 479 -29.02 37.90 -50.80
C LYS A 479 -29.35 36.46 -51.14
N CYS A 480 -30.57 36.05 -50.83
CA CYS A 480 -31.07 34.72 -51.16
C CYS A 480 -32.08 34.82 -52.31
N ASN A 481 -31.93 33.95 -53.31
CA ASN A 481 -32.90 33.76 -54.39
C ASN A 481 -33.45 32.33 -54.34
N ASP A 482 -34.75 32.16 -54.56
CA ASP A 482 -35.43 30.89 -54.75
C ASP A 482 -35.25 30.38 -56.19
N GLY A 483 -34.82 29.13 -56.35
CA GLY A 483 -34.63 28.52 -57.67
C GLY A 483 -35.97 28.19 -58.33
N SER A 484 -36.29 28.85 -59.46
CA SER A 484 -37.37 28.43 -60.36
C SER A 484 -36.85 27.45 -61.41
N PHE A 485 -37.72 26.58 -61.96
CA PHE A 485 -37.41 25.50 -62.92
C PHE A 485 -36.67 25.93 -64.21
N SER A 486 -36.43 27.23 -64.45
CA SER A 486 -35.75 27.75 -65.64
C SER A 486 -34.30 28.19 -65.45
N ASP A 487 -33.79 28.29 -64.21
CA ASP A 487 -32.43 28.80 -63.96
C ASP A 487 -31.44 27.68 -63.62
N SER A 488 -30.66 27.29 -64.63
CA SER A 488 -29.48 26.44 -64.48
C SER A 488 -28.32 27.21 -63.84
N PHE A 489 -27.65 26.61 -62.85
CA PHE A 489 -26.40 27.11 -62.25
C PHE A 489 -25.26 27.38 -63.28
N MET A 490 -25.41 27.00 -64.55
CA MET A 490 -24.46 27.34 -65.63
C MET A 490 -24.37 28.85 -65.95
N ASN A 491 -25.32 29.67 -65.49
CA ASN A 491 -25.33 31.12 -65.78
C ASN A 491 -24.63 32.00 -64.72
N PHE A 492 -23.99 31.41 -63.70
CA PHE A 492 -23.16 32.19 -62.78
C PHE A 492 -21.77 32.42 -63.38
N SER A 493 -21.58 33.57 -64.03
CA SER A 493 -20.24 34.08 -64.32
C SER A 493 -19.58 34.46 -62.99
N THR A 494 -18.53 33.74 -62.63
CA THR A 494 -17.58 34.16 -61.59
C THR A 494 -16.84 35.41 -62.09
N LYS A 495 -17.21 36.57 -61.57
CA LYS A 495 -16.34 37.74 -61.51
C LYS A 495 -16.28 38.26 -60.10
#